data_AF-A0A838TIZ9-F1
#
_entry.id   AF-A0A838TIZ9-F1
#
_cell.length_a   1.000
_cell.length_b   1.000
_cell.length_c   1.000
_cell.angle_alpha   90.00
_cell.angle_beta   90.00
_cell.angle_gamma   90.00
#
_symmetry.space_group_name_H-M   'P 1'
#
loop_
_entity.id
_entity.type
_entity.pdbx_description
1 polymer ?
#
loop_
_entity_poly.entity_id
_entity_poly.type
_entity_poly.pdbx_seq_one_letter_code
_entity_poly.pdbx_strand_id
1 'polypeptide(L)' 'MIKEKTIVSTATLASSLLMYFYARAAQKDAVPYVMIGGFMGAVIGESIVEYLNKNKKD' A
#
# COMPACT_ATOMS: atom_id res chain seq x y z
N MET A 1 -8.88 13.59 -12.05
CA MET A 1 -9.59 12.76 -11.05
C MET A 1 -8.75 11.53 -10.79
N ILE A 2 -7.96 11.49 -9.72
CA ILE A 2 -7.33 10.24 -9.30
C ILE A 2 -8.48 9.35 -8.83
N LYS A 3 -8.66 8.21 -9.48
CA LYS A 3 -9.70 7.24 -9.11
C LYS A 3 -9.26 6.60 -7.80
N GLU A 4 -10.18 6.41 -6.87
CA GLU A 4 -9.93 5.81 -5.54
C GLU A 4 -9.10 4.51 -5.64
N LYS A 5 -9.44 3.66 -6.62
CA LYS A 5 -8.68 2.45 -6.94
C LYS A 5 -7.21 2.72 -7.25
N THR A 6 -6.89 3.85 -7.87
CA THR A 6 -5.50 4.24 -8.15
C THR A 6 -4.73 4.47 -6.85
N ILE A 7 -5.34 5.09 -5.82
CA ILE A 7 -4.69 5.34 -4.52
C ILE A 7 -4.38 4.00 -3.81
N VAL A 8 -5.36 3.09 -3.77
CA VAL A 8 -5.17 1.77 -3.15
C VAL A 8 -4.09 0.97 -3.88
N SER A 9 -4.13 0.95 -5.22
CA SER A 9 -3.15 0.22 -6.03
C SER A 9 -1.73 0.80 -5.89
N THR A 10 -1.57 2.13 -5.88
CA THR A 10 -0.26 2.75 -5.71
C THR A 10 0.29 2.57 -4.30
N ALA A 11 -0.56 2.66 -3.26
CA ALA A 11 -0.16 2.40 -1.88
C ALA A 11 0.29 0.94 -1.68
N THR A 12 -0.49 -0.01 -2.20
CA THR A 12 -0.16 -1.45 -2.23
C THR A 12 1.19 -1.69 -2.91
N LEU A 13 1.37 -1.14 -4.11
CA LEU A 13 2.59 -1.32 -4.89
C LEU A 13 3.81 -0.69 -4.21
N ALA A 14 3.68 0.54 -3.72
CA ALA A 14 4.75 1.24 -3.04
C ALA A 14 5.20 0.50 -1.77
N SER A 15 4.24 0.06 -0.94
CA SER A 15 4.55 -0.70 0.28
C SER A 15 5.18 -2.06 -0.04
N SER A 16 4.67 -2.78 -1.04
CA SER A 16 5.26 -4.04 -1.52
C SER A 16 6.72 -3.87 -1.94
N LEU A 17 7.03 -2.80 -2.69
CA LEU A 17 8.38 -2.50 -3.15
C LEU A 17 9.31 -2.10 -2.00
N LEU A 18 8.83 -1.28 -1.06
CA LEU A 18 9.61 -0.94 0.14
C LEU A 18 9.98 -2.18 0.93
N MET A 19 9.03 -3.10 1.11
CA MET A 19 9.26 -4.34 1.84
C MET A 19 10.16 -5.31 1.05
N TYR A 20 10.07 -5.33 -0.28
CA TYR A 20 11.02 -6.05 -1.14
C TYR A 20 12.45 -5.55 -0.94
N PHE A 21 12.67 -4.24 -1.00
CA PHE A 21 14.00 -3.66 -0.82
C PHE A 21 14.53 -3.90 0.60
N TYR A 22 13.68 -3.80 1.62
CA TYR A 22 14.04 -4.16 2.98
C TYR A 22 14.48 -5.63 3.09
N ALA A 23 13.69 -6.56 2.57
CA ALA A 23 14.00 -7.98 2.63
C ALA A 23 15.32 -8.30 1.90
N ARG A 24 15.52 -7.70 0.72
CA ARG A 24 16.76 -7.86 -0.05
C ARG A 24 17.98 -7.30 0.68
N ALA A 25 17.86 -6.13 1.30
CA ALA A 25 18.94 -5.51 2.07
C ALA A 25 19.28 -6.31 3.34
N ALA A 26 18.26 -6.90 3.99
CA ALA A 26 18.42 -7.72 5.18
C ALA A 26 18.75 -9.19 4.89
N GLN A 27 18.96 -9.56 3.61
CA GLN A 27 19.19 -10.95 3.16
C GLN A 27 18.10 -11.93 3.64
N LYS A 28 16.84 -11.48 3.69
CA LYS A 28 15.66 -12.28 4.03
C LYS A 28 14.91 -12.71 2.77
N ASP A 29 14.05 -13.73 2.92
CA ASP A 29 13.15 -14.14 1.84
C ASP A 29 12.21 -13.02 1.43
N ALA A 30 12.30 -12.58 0.18
CA ALA A 30 11.54 -11.43 -0.31
C ALA A 30 10.03 -11.70 -0.40
N VAL A 31 9.62 -12.93 -0.72
CA VAL A 31 8.22 -13.30 -0.97
C VAL A 31 7.29 -12.97 0.21
N PRO A 32 7.50 -13.48 1.44
CA PRO A 32 6.61 -13.19 2.56
C PRO A 32 6.58 -11.71 2.92
N TYR A 33 7.71 -11.00 2.80
CA TYR A 33 7.79 -9.57 3.09
C TYR A 33 7.02 -8.74 2.06
N VAL A 34 7.13 -9.06 0.78
CA VAL A 34 6.33 -8.41 -0.28
C VAL A 34 4.84 -8.63 -0.05
N MET A 35 4.42 -9.83 0.34
CA MET A 35 3.02 -10.13 0.65
C MET A 35 2.50 -9.30 1.83
N ILE A 36 3.30 -9.19 2.91
CA ILE A 36 2.96 -8.37 4.08
C ILE A 36 2.88 -6.89 3.69
N GLY A 37 3.87 -6.38 2.94
CA GLY A 37 3.88 -5.00 2.47
C GLY A 37 2.68 -4.68 1.57
N GLY A 38 2.35 -5.57 0.64
CA GLY A 38 1.17 -5.40 -0.22
C GLY A 38 -0.13 -5.36 0.57
N PHE A 39 -0.31 -6.27 1.53
CA PHE A 39 -1.48 -6.26 2.39
C PHE A 39 -1.59 -4.99 3.25
N MET A 40 -0.49 -4.57 3.90
CA MET A 40 -0.47 -3.32 4.68
C MET A 40 -0.74 -2.09 3.80
N GLY A 41 -0.15 -2.03 2.61
CA GLY A 41 -0.37 -0.94 1.67
C GLY A 41 -1.81 -0.84 1.19
N ALA A 42 -2.49 -1.97 0.99
CA ALA A 42 -3.90 -2.01 0.64
C ALA A 42 -4.78 -1.46 1.78
N VAL A 43 -4.57 -1.93 3.02
CA VAL A 43 -5.34 -1.47 4.20
C VAL A 43 -5.18 0.04 4.42
N ILE A 44 -3.95 0.55 4.33
CA ILE A 44 -3.67 1.99 4.45
C ILE A 44 -4.31 2.76 3.29
N GLY A 45 -4.20 2.25 2.07
CA GLY A 45 -4.79 2.87 0.88
C GLY A 45 -6.31 3.00 0.96
N GLU A 46 -7.00 1.95 1.42
CA GLU A 46 -8.45 1.98 1.64
C GLU A 46 -8.83 2.98 2.74
N SER A 47 -8.08 3.01 3.85
CA SER A 47 -8.31 3.96 4.94
C SER A 47 -8.19 5.41 4.48
N ILE A 48 -7.20 5.72 3.63
CA ILE A 48 -6.99 7.06 3.06
C ILE A 48 -8.15 7.43 2.13
N VAL A 49 -8.58 6.50 1.27
CA VAL A 49 -9.72 6.72 0.37
C VAL A 49 -11.00 7.00 1.16
N GLU A 50 -11.26 6.22 2.21
CA GLU A 50 -12.45 6.41 3.06
C GLU A 50 -12.42 7.77 3.77
N TYR A 51 -11.26 8.17 4.30
CA TYR A 51 -11.08 9.50 4.91
C TYR A 51 -11.30 10.64 3.91
N LEU A 52 -10.75 10.53 2.69
CA LEU A 52 -10.94 11.54 1.64
C LEU A 52 -12.40 11.64 1.19
N ASN A 53 -13.10 10.50 1.09
CA ASN A 53 -14.50 10.47 0.73
C ASN A 53 -15.41 11.07 1.80
N LYS A 54 -15.07 10.87 3.08
CA LYS A 54 -15.80 11.49 4.19
C LYS A 54 -15.69 13.02 4.17
N ASN A 55 -14.49 13.55 3.92
CA ASN A 55 -14.26 15.00 3.81
C ASN A 55 -14.84 15.66 2.55
N LYS A 56 -15.21 14.88 1.53
CA LYS A 56 -15.81 15.38 0.29
C LYS A 56 -17.33 15.60 0.40
N LYS A 57 -17.93 15.14 1.49
CA LYS A 57 -19.37 15.15 1.74
C LYS A 57 -19.82 16.33 2.62
N ASP A 58 -18.88 17.12 3.10
CA ASP A 58 -19.07 18.45 3.72
C ASP A 58 -18.76 19.54 2.69
#